data_AF-A0A7J3X6X8-F1
#
_entry.id   AF-A0A7J3X6X8-F1
#
_cell.length_a   1.000
_cell.length_b   1.000
_cell.length_c   1.000
_cell.angle_alpha   90.00
_cell.angle_beta   90.00
_cell.angle_gamma   90.00
#
_symmetry.space_group_name_H-M   'P 1'
#
loop_
_entity.id
_entity.type
_entity.pdbx_description
1 polymer ?
#
loop_
_entity_poly.entity_id
_entity_poly.type
_entity_poly.pdbx_seq_one_letter_code
_entity_poly.pdbx_strand_id
1 'polypeptide(L)'
;MLGVYIRITFGGRLEIPAYVPEERFWSPIRRSLPVRSKARVWKEEVYFPTEVALEGELTSRVPEGCLAYWPPENALCLFAWASQPYGPVVRVGWLLGPKQNVFEVEEDEEVVVDEPARGDYPERLWSVAELLRAQGFLAAPRSWEGFQSVVGAAVRPNLRVGFEVFVEDFGFIIESDPLYLRDFSPVDESFRRSLQRARVFRSRLDVSEDGYVVLSEYARSEDELVSAVHAVVQDFARAIDILQLK
;
A
#
# COMPACT_ATOMS: atom_id res chain seq x y z
N MET A 1 -17.86 4.97 -0.44
CA MET A 1 -17.41 4.60 0.93
C MET A 1 -17.03 5.90 1.64
N LEU A 2 -17.53 6.14 2.86
CA LEU A 2 -17.41 7.41 3.62
C LEU A 2 -16.10 7.51 4.43
N GLY A 3 -14.96 7.18 3.82
CA GLY A 3 -13.63 7.34 4.43
C GLY A 3 -12.81 8.43 3.75
N VAL A 4 -11.68 8.79 4.37
CA VAL A 4 -10.76 9.81 3.88
C VAL A 4 -9.46 9.18 3.42
N TYR A 5 -8.90 9.71 2.33
CA TYR A 5 -7.56 9.40 1.86
C TYR A 5 -6.60 10.46 2.37
N ILE A 6 -5.53 10.03 3.02
CA ILE A 6 -4.43 10.90 3.47
C ILE A 6 -3.18 10.58 2.67
N ARG A 7 -2.36 11.60 2.41
CA ARG A 7 -1.00 11.43 1.89
C ARG A 7 -0.03 11.53 3.06
N ILE A 8 0.91 10.59 3.13
CA ILE A 8 2.02 10.61 4.07
C ILE A 8 3.29 10.75 3.23
N THR A 9 3.97 11.88 3.36
CA THR A 9 5.19 12.21 2.61
C THR A 9 6.41 12.09 3.53
N PHE A 10 7.43 11.38 3.09
CA PHE A 10 8.72 11.21 3.77
C PHE A 10 9.83 11.90 2.97
N GLY A 11 10.63 12.72 3.65
CA GLY A 11 11.78 13.42 3.05
C GLY A 11 11.44 14.35 1.87
N GLY A 12 10.16 14.63 1.62
CA GLY A 12 9.69 15.36 0.43
C GLY A 12 9.81 14.60 -0.89
N ARG A 13 10.19 13.32 -0.86
CA ARG A 13 10.49 12.50 -2.05
C ARG A 13 9.56 11.28 -2.20
N LEU A 14 9.02 10.80 -1.09
CA LEU A 14 8.40 9.50 -0.96
C LEU A 14 6.97 9.66 -0.44
N GLU A 15 5.95 9.27 -1.22
CA GLU A 15 4.55 9.26 -0.77
C GLU A 15 4.03 7.84 -0.53
N ILE A 16 3.47 7.62 0.67
CA ILE A 16 2.71 6.41 1.03
C ILE A 16 1.29 6.82 1.40
N PRO A 17 0.35 6.85 0.43
CA PRO A 17 -1.04 7.16 0.70
C PRO A 17 -1.70 6.11 1.59
N ALA A 18 -2.66 6.54 2.40
CA ALA A 18 -3.45 5.65 3.25
C ALA A 18 -4.94 6.01 3.21
N TYR A 19 -5.78 5.03 3.52
CA TYR A 19 -7.22 5.18 3.62
C TYR A 19 -7.69 4.96 5.05
N VAL A 20 -8.44 5.92 5.59
CA VAL A 20 -9.00 5.91 6.94
C VAL A 20 -10.53 5.81 6.82
N PRO A 21 -11.14 4.64 7.07
CA PRO A 21 -12.56 4.40 6.81
C PRO A 21 -13.51 5.05 7.81
N GLU A 22 -13.12 5.16 9.09
CA GLU A 22 -14.04 5.50 10.16
C GLU A 22 -13.92 6.97 10.59
N GLU A 23 -15.06 7.65 10.73
CA GLU A 23 -15.12 9.07 11.10
C GLU A 23 -14.46 9.39 12.43
N ARG A 24 -14.60 8.51 13.42
CA ARG A 24 -13.91 8.67 14.71
C ARG A 24 -12.39 8.75 14.60
N PHE A 25 -11.79 8.25 13.51
CA PHE A 25 -10.36 8.33 13.25
C PHE A 25 -10.02 9.44 12.26
N TRP A 26 -10.70 9.53 11.12
CA TRP A 26 -10.35 10.53 10.12
C TRP A 26 -10.68 11.96 10.57
N SER A 27 -11.71 12.16 11.39
CA SER A 27 -12.14 13.50 11.81
C SER A 27 -11.11 14.19 12.72
N PRO A 28 -10.54 13.55 13.77
CA PRO A 28 -9.42 14.10 14.52
C PRO A 28 -8.13 14.29 13.70
N ILE A 29 -7.79 13.32 12.82
CA ILE A 29 -6.63 13.43 11.94
C ILE A 29 -6.76 14.67 11.06
N ARG A 30 -7.89 14.82 10.37
CA ARG A 30 -8.20 15.94 9.47
C ARG A 30 -8.10 17.30 10.14
N ARG A 31 -8.57 17.44 11.38
CA ARG A 31 -8.47 18.70 12.15
C ARG A 31 -7.03 19.10 12.48
N SER A 32 -6.10 18.16 12.42
CA SER A 32 -4.70 18.37 12.77
C SER A 32 -3.79 18.45 11.55
N LEU A 33 -4.36 18.37 10.33
CA LEU A 33 -3.59 18.50 9.09
C LEU A 33 -3.21 19.96 8.84
N PRO A 34 -2.00 20.24 8.30
CA PRO A 34 -0.96 19.25 8.05
C PRO A 34 -0.24 18.82 9.34
N VAL A 35 -0.01 17.52 9.51
CA VAL A 35 0.84 17.00 10.60
C VAL A 35 2.28 17.01 10.13
N ARG A 36 3.20 17.48 10.99
CA ARG A 36 4.64 17.43 10.75
C ARG A 36 5.32 16.64 11.85
N SER A 37 6.21 15.72 11.49
CA SER A 37 6.90 14.85 12.44
C SER A 37 8.23 14.36 11.88
N LYS A 38 8.84 13.40 12.57
CA LYS A 38 10.01 12.66 12.10
C LYS A 38 9.75 11.16 12.16
N ALA A 39 10.18 10.45 11.13
CA ALA A 39 10.05 9.01 11.04
C ALA A 39 10.97 8.32 12.05
N ARG A 40 10.46 7.26 12.66
CA ARG A 40 11.19 6.27 13.44
C ARG A 40 11.05 4.93 12.75
N VAL A 41 12.17 4.29 12.43
CA VAL A 41 12.20 2.98 11.80
C VAL A 41 12.37 1.93 12.88
N TRP A 42 11.46 0.96 12.91
CA TRP A 42 11.51 -0.13 13.87
C TRP A 42 11.18 -1.44 13.16
N LYS A 43 12.19 -2.29 12.97
CA LYS A 43 12.03 -3.56 12.23
C LYS A 43 11.43 -3.34 10.84
N GLU A 44 10.23 -3.84 10.58
CA GLU A 44 9.50 -3.73 9.31
C GLU A 44 8.33 -2.72 9.40
N GLU A 45 8.38 -1.80 10.36
CA GLU A 45 7.41 -0.72 10.51
C GLU A 45 8.09 0.65 10.62
N VAL A 46 7.34 1.67 10.21
CA VAL A 46 7.68 3.08 10.44
C VAL A 46 6.62 3.66 11.33
N TYR A 47 7.01 4.44 12.33
CA TYR A 47 6.07 5.22 13.12
C TYR A 47 6.54 6.66 13.29
N PHE A 48 5.61 7.56 13.54
CA PHE A 48 5.92 8.95 13.82
C PHE A 48 4.90 9.53 14.80
N PRO A 49 5.34 10.24 15.87
CA PRO A 49 4.45 10.91 16.80
C PRO A 49 3.58 11.95 16.09
N THR A 50 2.35 12.12 16.57
CA THR A 50 1.41 13.15 16.12
C THR A 50 0.82 13.87 17.32
N GLU A 51 0.19 15.02 17.09
CA GLU A 51 -0.59 15.70 18.13
C GLU A 51 -2.02 15.14 18.26
N VAL A 52 -2.37 14.13 17.45
CA VAL A 52 -3.70 13.54 17.40
C VAL A 52 -3.83 12.47 18.47
N ALA A 53 -4.79 12.62 19.37
CA ALA A 53 -5.20 11.55 20.28
C ALA A 53 -6.36 10.75 19.69
N LEU A 54 -6.18 9.44 19.50
CA LEU A 54 -7.22 8.53 19.02
C LEU A 54 -7.56 7.46 20.06
N GLU A 55 -8.85 7.18 20.20
CA GLU A 55 -9.36 6.11 21.06
C GLU A 55 -9.98 4.99 20.22
N GLY A 56 -9.80 3.74 20.63
CA GLY A 56 -10.38 2.60 19.94
C GLY A 56 -10.04 1.27 20.58
N GLU A 57 -10.45 0.18 19.93
CA GLU A 57 -10.14 -1.17 20.39
C GLU A 57 -8.64 -1.44 20.24
N LEU A 58 -8.01 -1.83 21.34
CA LEU A 58 -6.59 -2.16 21.38
C LEU A 58 -6.36 -3.60 20.94
N THR A 59 -5.36 -3.79 20.09
CA THR A 59 -4.91 -5.11 19.64
C THR A 59 -3.39 -5.19 19.66
N SER A 60 -2.86 -6.35 20.02
CA SER A 60 -1.43 -6.69 19.86
C SER A 60 -1.13 -7.35 18.51
N ARG A 61 -2.14 -7.45 17.63
CA ARG A 61 -2.02 -8.04 16.30
C ARG A 61 -2.61 -7.15 15.22
N VAL A 62 -1.85 -6.96 14.15
CA VAL A 62 -2.25 -6.22 12.96
C VAL A 62 -1.93 -7.02 11.69
N PRO A 63 -2.78 -6.91 10.66
CA PRO A 63 -2.46 -7.46 9.34
C PRO A 63 -1.39 -6.61 8.64
N GLU A 64 -0.74 -7.21 7.64
CA GLU A 64 0.19 -6.52 6.73
C GLU A 64 -0.51 -5.35 6.01
N GLY A 65 0.21 -4.24 5.80
CA GLY A 65 -0.32 -3.03 5.17
C GLY A 65 -1.30 -2.23 6.05
N CYS A 66 -1.33 -2.47 7.37
CA CYS A 66 -2.20 -1.74 8.28
C CYS A 66 -1.61 -0.37 8.65
N LEU A 67 -2.46 0.66 8.62
CA LEU A 67 -2.22 1.89 9.35
C LEU A 67 -2.82 1.76 10.75
N ALA A 68 -2.01 1.98 11.78
CA ALA A 68 -2.46 1.92 13.17
C ALA A 68 -2.05 3.18 13.95
N TYR A 69 -2.63 3.33 15.12
CA TYR A 69 -2.30 4.36 16.09
C TYR A 69 -1.76 3.73 17.37
N TRP A 70 -0.61 4.19 17.82
CA TRP A 70 0.03 3.74 19.04
C TRP A 70 -0.14 4.78 20.16
N PRO A 71 -1.00 4.52 21.16
CA PRO A 71 -1.36 5.51 22.17
C PRO A 71 -0.20 6.06 23.02
N PRO A 72 0.82 5.28 23.44
CA PRO A 72 1.87 5.78 24.34
C PRO A 72 2.62 7.02 23.83
N GLU A 73 2.77 7.18 22.52
CA GLU A 73 3.48 8.32 21.90
C GLU A 73 2.59 9.13 20.95
N ASN A 74 1.27 8.90 20.98
CA ASN A 74 0.33 9.48 20.02
C ASN A 74 0.78 9.30 18.56
N ALA A 75 1.35 8.14 18.23
CA ALA A 75 2.02 7.92 16.96
C ALA A 75 1.12 7.22 15.94
N LEU A 76 1.26 7.56 14.66
CA LEU A 76 0.77 6.72 13.56
C LEU A 76 1.86 5.73 13.17
N CYS A 77 1.47 4.48 12.93
CA CYS A 77 2.35 3.36 12.62
C CYS A 77 1.94 2.73 11.27
N LEU A 78 2.92 2.53 10.40
CA LEU A 78 2.80 1.92 9.08
C LEU A 78 3.40 0.51 9.15
N PHE A 79 2.54 -0.51 9.21
CA PHE A 79 2.98 -1.90 9.27
C PHE A 79 3.11 -2.48 7.86
N ALA A 80 4.33 -2.75 7.41
CA ALA A 80 4.59 -3.25 6.06
C ALA A 80 4.35 -4.76 5.94
N TRP A 81 4.97 -5.54 6.84
CA TRP A 81 5.08 -6.99 6.71
C TRP A 81 4.76 -7.72 8.03
N ALA A 82 5.59 -8.69 8.44
CA ALA A 82 5.30 -9.63 9.51
C ALA A 82 5.40 -9.02 10.91
N SER A 83 6.12 -7.91 11.06
CA SER A 83 6.31 -7.21 12.33
C SER A 83 4.98 -6.88 12.99
N GLN A 84 4.89 -7.22 14.27
CA GLN A 84 3.73 -6.94 15.12
C GLN A 84 4.07 -5.79 16.07
N PRO A 85 3.07 -5.02 16.52
CA PRO A 85 3.27 -3.87 17.38
C PRO A 85 4.09 -4.21 18.63
N TYR A 86 4.98 -3.31 19.05
CA TYR A 86 5.68 -3.46 20.34
C TYR A 86 4.72 -3.50 21.53
N GLY A 87 3.66 -2.69 21.49
CA GLY A 87 2.56 -2.70 22.46
C GLY A 87 1.21 -2.52 21.75
N PRO A 88 0.08 -2.65 22.46
CA PRO A 88 -1.24 -2.60 21.83
C PRO A 88 -1.49 -1.30 21.06
N VAL A 89 -2.05 -1.43 19.85
CA VAL A 89 -2.38 -0.32 18.95
C VAL A 89 -3.87 -0.33 18.62
N VAL A 90 -4.37 0.80 18.13
CA VAL A 90 -5.70 0.92 17.52
C VAL A 90 -5.54 0.82 16.00
N ARG A 91 -6.25 -0.09 15.35
CA ARG A 91 -6.26 -0.16 13.88
C ARG A 91 -7.08 1.00 13.32
N VAL A 92 -6.47 1.85 12.49
CA VAL A 92 -7.14 3.06 11.97
C VAL A 92 -7.42 3.02 10.49
N GLY A 93 -6.65 2.26 9.70
CA GLY A 93 -6.80 2.25 8.25
C GLY A 93 -5.86 1.30 7.52
N TRP A 94 -5.65 1.57 6.24
CA TRP A 94 -4.87 0.74 5.33
C TRP A 94 -3.93 1.58 4.49
N LEU A 95 -2.71 1.10 4.32
CA LEU A 95 -1.75 1.64 3.36
C LEU A 95 -2.19 1.29 1.94
N LEU A 96 -1.86 2.15 0.99
CA LEU A 96 -2.09 1.97 -0.45
C LEU A 96 -0.76 1.68 -1.15
N GLY A 97 -0.81 0.84 -2.19
CA GLY A 97 0.36 0.51 -2.99
C GLY A 97 1.23 -0.62 -2.43
N PRO A 98 2.39 -0.85 -3.04
CA PRO A 98 3.31 -1.89 -2.60
C PRO A 98 3.78 -1.63 -1.17
N LYS A 99 3.48 -2.55 -0.24
CA LYS A 99 3.71 -2.32 1.20
C LYS A 99 5.19 -2.31 1.61
N GLN A 100 6.08 -2.90 0.80
CA GLN A 100 7.54 -2.85 1.00
C GLN A 100 8.11 -1.45 0.89
N ASN A 101 7.39 -0.51 0.27
CA ASN A 101 7.79 0.89 0.15
C ASN A 101 8.05 1.57 1.50
N VAL A 102 7.50 1.03 2.59
CA VAL A 102 7.78 1.47 3.96
C VAL A 102 9.27 1.28 4.33
N PHE A 103 9.97 0.32 3.72
CA PHE A 103 11.39 0.05 3.97
C PHE A 103 12.32 1.10 3.36
N GLU A 104 11.82 1.92 2.45
CA GLU A 104 12.57 3.01 1.80
C GLU A 104 12.60 4.28 2.65
N VAL A 105 11.85 4.30 3.77
CA VAL A 105 11.87 5.40 4.73
C VAL A 105 13.10 5.27 5.62
N GLU A 106 13.86 6.36 5.77
CA GLU A 106 15.02 6.41 6.65
C GLU A 106 14.68 6.99 8.04
N GLU A 107 15.47 6.62 9.04
CA GLU A 107 15.37 7.18 10.39
C GLU A 107 15.52 8.71 10.38
N ASP A 108 14.71 9.41 11.17
CA ASP A 108 14.69 10.87 11.30
C ASP A 108 14.30 11.66 10.02
N GLU A 109 13.86 11.00 8.93
CA GLU A 109 13.27 11.68 7.77
C GLU A 109 12.07 12.53 8.19
N GLU A 110 11.93 13.71 7.58
CA GLU A 110 10.78 14.59 7.80
C GLU A 110 9.50 13.92 7.29
N VAL A 111 8.46 13.93 8.12
CA VAL A 111 7.14 13.39 7.77
C VAL A 111 6.15 14.54 7.65
N VAL A 112 5.39 14.55 6.55
CA VAL A 112 4.24 15.44 6.37
C VAL A 112 3.00 14.61 6.05
N VAL A 113 1.95 14.76 6.85
CA VAL A 113 0.63 14.18 6.55
C VAL A 113 -0.32 15.29 6.15
N ASP A 114 -1.00 15.13 5.01
CA ASP A 114 -2.03 16.03 4.53
C ASP A 114 -3.15 15.29 3.76
N GLU A 115 -4.14 16.05 3.28
CA GLU A 115 -5.13 15.56 2.32
C GLU A 115 -4.70 16.02 0.91
N PRO A 116 -4.49 15.08 -0.03
CA PRO A 116 -4.08 15.44 -1.38
C PRO A 116 -5.16 16.29 -2.06
N ALA A 117 -4.75 17.42 -2.60
CA ALA A 117 -5.63 18.32 -3.36
C ALA A 117 -5.65 17.94 -4.84
N ARG A 118 -6.72 18.34 -5.56
CA ARG A 118 -6.85 18.04 -6.99
C ARG A 118 -5.69 18.57 -7.83
N GLY A 119 -5.11 19.71 -7.46
CA GLY A 119 -3.97 20.32 -8.16
C GLY A 119 -2.61 19.65 -7.90
N ASP A 120 -2.53 18.69 -6.98
CA ASP A 120 -1.25 18.06 -6.61
C ASP A 120 -0.78 17.03 -7.64
N TYR A 121 -1.71 16.50 -8.46
CA TYR A 121 -1.44 15.47 -9.45
C TYR A 121 -2.17 15.77 -10.77
N PRO A 122 -1.68 15.23 -11.91
CA PRO A 122 -2.39 15.28 -13.17
C PRO A 122 -3.80 14.70 -13.06
N GLU A 123 -4.77 15.32 -13.74
CA GLU A 123 -6.18 14.92 -13.71
C GLU A 123 -6.40 13.47 -14.18
N ARG A 124 -5.51 12.96 -15.05
CA ARG A 124 -5.55 11.56 -15.50
C ARG A 124 -5.33 10.58 -14.35
N LEU A 125 -4.47 10.89 -13.38
CA LEU A 125 -4.23 10.01 -12.23
C LEU A 125 -5.46 10.00 -11.30
N TRP A 126 -6.11 11.15 -11.11
CA TRP A 126 -7.37 11.21 -10.39
C TRP A 126 -8.47 10.40 -11.06
N SER A 127 -8.60 10.53 -12.39
CA SER A 127 -9.59 9.78 -13.18
C SER A 127 -9.41 8.27 -13.00
N VAL A 128 -8.17 7.78 -13.07
CA VAL A 128 -7.84 6.38 -12.83
C VAL A 128 -8.14 5.96 -11.38
N ALA A 129 -7.75 6.76 -10.39
CA ALA A 129 -8.03 6.44 -8.98
C ALA A 129 -9.56 6.38 -8.72
N GLU A 130 -10.34 7.28 -9.31
CA GLU A 130 -11.80 7.32 -9.18
C GLU A 130 -12.48 6.16 -9.89
N LEU A 131 -12.00 5.78 -11.07
CA LEU A 131 -12.43 4.59 -11.77
C LEU A 131 -12.25 3.35 -10.89
N LEU A 132 -11.07 3.16 -10.30
CA LEU A 132 -10.80 2.02 -9.41
C LEU A 132 -11.64 2.06 -8.13
N ARG A 133 -11.85 3.24 -7.54
CA ARG A 133 -12.74 3.43 -6.39
C ARG A 133 -14.18 3.04 -6.70
N ALA A 134 -14.67 3.34 -7.91
CA ALA A 134 -16.00 2.95 -8.35
C ALA A 134 -16.18 1.42 -8.40
N GLN A 135 -15.08 0.68 -8.57
CA GLN A 135 -15.05 -0.79 -8.56
C GLN A 135 -14.80 -1.38 -7.16
N GLY A 136 -14.76 -0.55 -6.12
CA GLY A 136 -14.60 -0.98 -4.73
C GLY A 136 -13.15 -1.14 -4.26
N PHE A 137 -12.16 -0.80 -5.08
CA PHE A 137 -10.78 -0.70 -4.62
C PHE A 137 -10.55 0.57 -3.82
N LEU A 138 -9.59 0.52 -2.90
CA LEU A 138 -9.00 1.74 -2.38
C LEU A 138 -7.94 2.19 -3.38
N ALA A 139 -7.92 3.46 -3.76
CA ALA A 139 -6.93 3.98 -4.71
C ALA A 139 -6.66 5.46 -4.48
N ALA A 140 -5.42 5.91 -4.70
CA ALA A 140 -5.04 7.31 -4.67
C ALA A 140 -3.85 7.55 -5.62
N PRO A 141 -3.74 8.73 -6.22
CA PRO A 141 -2.48 9.15 -6.85
C PRO A 141 -1.35 9.19 -5.81
N ARG A 142 -0.12 9.04 -6.29
CA ARG A 142 1.08 9.29 -5.51
C ARG A 142 2.22 9.85 -6.37
N SER A 143 3.25 10.36 -5.71
CA SER A 143 4.53 10.76 -6.27
C SER A 143 5.69 10.08 -5.53
N TRP A 144 6.67 9.59 -6.28
CA TRP A 144 7.87 8.94 -5.77
C TRP A 144 9.09 9.37 -6.59
N GLU A 145 10.06 10.08 -6.00
CA GLU A 145 11.26 10.55 -6.70
C GLU A 145 10.93 11.32 -8.00
N GLY A 146 9.77 12.00 -8.03
CA GLY A 146 9.26 12.72 -9.21
C GLY A 146 8.46 11.88 -10.21
N PHE A 147 8.37 10.56 -10.04
CA PHE A 147 7.50 9.68 -10.80
C PHE A 147 6.11 9.61 -10.18
N GLN A 148 5.06 9.77 -10.99
CA GLN A 148 3.69 9.78 -10.51
C GLN A 148 2.92 8.58 -11.03
N SER A 149 2.13 7.98 -10.16
CA SER A 149 1.36 6.76 -10.44
C SER A 149 0.06 6.76 -9.63
N VAL A 150 -0.76 5.71 -9.81
CA VAL A 150 -1.90 5.44 -8.94
C VAL A 150 -1.62 4.18 -8.15
N VAL A 151 -1.64 4.31 -6.83
CA VAL A 151 -1.52 3.16 -5.92
C VAL A 151 -2.87 2.79 -5.33
N GLY A 152 -3.06 1.51 -5.06
CA GLY A 152 -4.28 1.02 -4.50
C GLY A 152 -4.12 -0.19 -3.59
N ALA A 153 -5.24 -0.59 -3.00
CA ALA A 153 -5.35 -1.78 -2.20
C ALA A 153 -6.75 -2.40 -2.33
N ALA A 154 -6.78 -3.72 -2.46
CA ALA A 154 -7.98 -4.52 -2.22
C ALA A 154 -7.94 -5.04 -0.77
N VAL A 155 -8.99 -4.76 0.00
CA VAL A 155 -9.09 -5.16 1.40
C VAL A 155 -10.23 -6.16 1.57
N ARG A 156 -9.93 -7.32 2.16
CA ARG A 156 -10.85 -8.36 2.60
C ARG A 156 -10.62 -8.62 4.10
N PRO A 157 -11.54 -9.28 4.83
CA PRO A 157 -11.45 -9.43 6.28
C PRO A 157 -10.09 -9.92 6.82
N ASN A 158 -9.41 -10.79 6.07
CA ASN A 158 -8.12 -11.39 6.48
C ASN A 158 -6.99 -11.19 5.46
N LEU A 159 -7.17 -10.34 4.45
CA LEU A 159 -6.16 -10.15 3.41
C LEU A 159 -6.24 -8.74 2.84
N ARG A 160 -5.10 -8.08 2.77
CA ARG A 160 -4.89 -6.86 2.01
C ARG A 160 -3.92 -7.17 0.87
N VAL A 161 -4.28 -6.75 -0.34
CA VAL A 161 -3.39 -6.84 -1.52
C VAL A 161 -3.23 -5.45 -2.10
N GLY A 162 -2.01 -4.92 -2.01
CA GLY A 162 -1.62 -3.68 -2.67
C GLY A 162 -1.38 -3.88 -4.15
N PHE A 163 -1.46 -2.78 -4.89
CA PHE A 163 -1.04 -2.71 -6.28
C PHE A 163 -0.67 -1.29 -6.66
N GLU A 164 0.10 -1.15 -7.73
CA GLU A 164 0.46 0.11 -8.36
C GLU A 164 0.09 0.08 -9.84
N VAL A 165 -0.38 1.22 -10.35
CA VAL A 165 -0.73 1.43 -11.74
C VAL A 165 0.11 2.58 -12.27
N PHE A 166 1.04 2.25 -13.15
CA PHE A 166 1.78 3.24 -13.94
C PHE A 166 0.91 3.67 -15.12
N VAL A 167 0.66 4.97 -15.22
CA VAL A 167 -0.27 5.56 -16.19
C VAL A 167 0.54 6.22 -17.30
N GLU A 168 0.67 5.50 -18.42
CA GLU A 168 1.49 5.90 -19.56
C GLU A 168 0.62 6.33 -20.75
N ASP A 169 1.21 7.05 -21.71
CA ASP A 169 0.54 7.41 -22.97
C ASP A 169 0.19 6.19 -23.81
N PHE A 170 0.96 5.10 -23.66
CA PHE A 170 0.75 3.85 -24.39
C PHE A 170 -0.05 2.80 -23.61
N GLY A 171 -0.53 3.09 -22.39
CA GLY A 171 -1.38 2.17 -21.63
C GLY A 171 -1.15 2.22 -20.13
N PHE A 172 -1.58 1.18 -19.44
CA PHE A 172 -1.48 1.04 -18.00
C PHE A 172 -0.68 -0.22 -17.66
N ILE A 173 0.35 -0.07 -16.84
CA ILE A 173 1.13 -1.18 -16.31
C ILE A 173 0.71 -1.37 -14.86
N ILE A 174 0.35 -2.59 -14.48
CA ILE A 174 -0.14 -2.91 -13.14
C ILE A 174 0.84 -3.87 -12.48
N GLU A 175 1.25 -3.57 -11.26
CA GLU A 175 2.08 -4.44 -10.42
C GLU A 175 1.42 -4.66 -9.05
N SER A 176 1.51 -5.86 -8.50
CA SER A 176 1.00 -6.17 -7.15
C SER A 176 1.98 -5.75 -6.05
N ASP A 177 1.55 -5.89 -4.80
CA ASP A 177 2.46 -6.17 -3.68
C ASP A 177 3.48 -7.26 -4.07
N PRO A 178 4.67 -7.27 -3.46
CA PRO A 178 5.68 -8.28 -3.72
C PRO A 178 5.24 -9.63 -3.13
N LEU A 179 5.58 -10.69 -3.86
CA LEU A 179 5.52 -12.06 -3.35
C LEU A 179 6.76 -12.36 -2.50
N TYR A 180 7.94 -11.99 -2.99
CA TYR A 180 9.22 -12.14 -2.30
C TYR A 180 10.34 -11.36 -3.02
N LEU A 181 11.44 -11.08 -2.34
CA LEU A 181 12.64 -10.44 -2.93
C LEU A 181 13.52 -11.49 -3.63
N ARG A 182 14.01 -11.17 -4.83
CA ARG A 182 14.95 -12.04 -5.55
C ARG A 182 16.29 -12.12 -4.81
N ASP A 183 16.78 -13.34 -4.62
CA ASP A 183 18.14 -13.59 -4.12
C ASP A 183 18.98 -14.41 -5.11
N PHE A 184 18.40 -14.79 -6.25
CA PHE A 184 19.00 -15.60 -7.32
C PHE A 184 19.52 -16.97 -6.86
N SER A 185 19.12 -17.41 -5.67
CA SER A 185 19.46 -18.72 -5.15
C SER A 185 18.69 -19.81 -5.91
N PRO A 186 19.15 -21.07 -5.84
CA PRO A 186 18.35 -22.19 -6.31
C PRO A 186 16.97 -22.29 -5.65
N VAL A 187 16.79 -21.74 -4.43
CA VAL A 187 15.50 -21.71 -3.72
C VAL A 187 14.56 -20.72 -4.39
N ASP A 188 15.00 -19.48 -4.63
CA ASP A 188 14.26 -18.48 -5.42
C ASP A 188 13.88 -19.03 -6.79
N GLU A 189 14.84 -19.53 -7.57
CA GLU A 189 14.55 -20.04 -8.92
C GLU A 189 13.60 -21.24 -8.90
N SER A 190 13.73 -22.13 -7.92
CA SER A 190 12.81 -23.27 -7.73
C SER A 190 11.40 -22.77 -7.42
N PHE A 191 11.29 -21.77 -6.56
CA PHE A 191 10.03 -21.18 -6.15
C PHE A 191 9.33 -20.47 -7.30
N ARG A 192 10.04 -19.59 -8.01
CA ARG A 192 9.58 -18.91 -9.23
C ARG A 192 9.06 -19.89 -10.26
N ARG A 193 9.84 -20.95 -10.55
CA ARG A 193 9.45 -21.99 -11.51
C ARG A 193 8.24 -22.79 -11.04
N SER A 194 8.09 -23.02 -9.75
CA SER A 194 6.93 -23.70 -9.17
C SER A 194 5.66 -22.88 -9.38
N LEU A 195 5.72 -21.57 -9.06
CA LEU A 195 4.63 -20.62 -9.34
C LEU A 195 4.26 -20.57 -10.82
N GLN A 196 5.24 -20.49 -11.72
CA GLN A 196 5.00 -20.53 -13.17
C GLN A 196 4.38 -21.85 -13.65
N ARG A 197 4.83 -22.99 -13.12
CA ARG A 197 4.32 -24.32 -13.50
C ARG A 197 2.93 -24.59 -12.98
N ALA A 198 2.54 -23.98 -11.86
CA ALA A 198 1.21 -24.14 -11.31
C ALA A 198 0.12 -23.71 -12.30
N ARG A 199 0.43 -22.80 -13.27
CA ARG A 199 -0.50 -22.31 -14.30
C ARG A 199 -1.83 -21.80 -13.71
N VAL A 200 -1.79 -21.31 -12.47
CA VAL A 200 -2.96 -20.83 -11.72
C VAL A 200 -3.18 -19.33 -11.87
N PHE A 201 -2.18 -18.61 -12.39
CA PHE A 201 -2.21 -17.17 -12.59
C PHE A 201 -2.52 -16.88 -14.05
N ARG A 202 -3.43 -15.93 -14.26
CA ARG A 202 -3.59 -15.26 -15.54
C ARG A 202 -2.50 -14.20 -15.71
N SER A 203 -2.19 -13.52 -14.60
CA SER A 203 -1.17 -12.48 -14.49
C SER A 203 0.22 -13.02 -14.77
N ARG A 204 1.09 -12.16 -15.30
CA ARG A 204 2.50 -12.49 -15.50
C ARG A 204 3.19 -12.55 -14.14
N LEU A 205 4.17 -13.45 -14.02
CA LEU A 205 5.13 -13.43 -12.91
C LEU A 205 6.35 -12.63 -13.37
N ASP A 206 6.56 -11.47 -12.76
CA ASP A 206 7.50 -10.45 -13.21
C ASP A 206 8.47 -10.04 -12.09
N VAL A 207 9.35 -9.08 -12.37
CA VAL A 207 10.27 -8.50 -11.39
C VAL A 207 10.13 -6.98 -11.42
N SER A 208 9.85 -6.37 -10.26
CA SER A 208 9.80 -4.92 -10.11
C SER A 208 11.19 -4.29 -10.23
N GLU A 209 11.25 -2.96 -10.34
CA GLU A 209 12.52 -2.22 -10.43
C GLU A 209 13.44 -2.48 -9.23
N ASP A 210 12.86 -2.67 -8.04
CA ASP A 210 13.58 -2.96 -6.79
C ASP A 210 13.94 -4.45 -6.60
N GLY A 211 13.71 -5.28 -7.62
CA GLY A 211 14.10 -6.69 -7.61
C GLY A 211 13.12 -7.63 -6.90
N TYR A 212 11.91 -7.19 -6.60
CA TYR A 212 10.88 -8.07 -6.03
C TYR A 212 10.16 -8.86 -7.12
N VAL A 213 9.82 -10.11 -6.83
CA VAL A 213 8.88 -10.86 -7.66
C VAL A 213 7.48 -10.37 -7.38
N VAL A 214 6.81 -9.93 -8.44
CA VAL A 214 5.44 -9.38 -8.42
C VAL A 214 4.57 -10.10 -9.44
N LEU A 215 3.26 -9.92 -9.32
CA LEU A 215 2.35 -10.20 -10.41
C LEU A 215 2.13 -8.92 -11.22
N SER A 216 2.28 -9.01 -12.54
CA SER A 216 2.11 -7.88 -13.44
C SER A 216 1.07 -8.14 -14.54
N GLU A 217 0.39 -7.07 -14.96
CA GLU A 217 -0.52 -7.04 -16.10
C GLU A 217 -0.31 -5.77 -16.92
N TYR A 218 -0.85 -5.76 -18.14
CA TYR A 218 -0.87 -4.57 -18.99
C TYR A 218 -2.25 -4.39 -19.62
N ALA A 219 -2.76 -3.16 -19.56
CA ALA A 219 -4.04 -2.77 -20.13
C ALA A 219 -3.87 -1.62 -21.13
N ARG A 220 -4.55 -1.70 -22.28
CA ARG A 220 -4.51 -0.66 -23.32
C ARG A 220 -5.54 0.45 -23.10
N SER A 221 -6.56 0.19 -22.30
CA SER A 221 -7.68 1.09 -22.05
C SER A 221 -8.13 1.05 -20.59
N GLU A 222 -8.93 2.01 -20.18
CA GLU A 222 -9.52 2.07 -18.84
C GLU A 222 -10.44 0.87 -18.54
N ASP A 223 -11.17 0.38 -19.55
CA ASP A 223 -11.99 -0.83 -19.42
C ASP A 223 -11.14 -2.08 -19.15
N GLU A 224 -10.02 -2.21 -19.87
CA GLU A 224 -9.06 -3.30 -19.66
C GLU A 224 -8.36 -3.17 -18.30
N LEU A 225 -8.09 -1.94 -17.84
CA LEU A 225 -7.40 -1.66 -16.57
C LEU A 225 -8.14 -2.25 -15.38
N VAL A 226 -9.45 -2.03 -15.28
CA VAL A 226 -10.26 -2.58 -14.18
C VAL A 226 -10.14 -4.11 -14.14
N SER A 227 -10.26 -4.76 -15.30
CA SER A 227 -10.15 -6.22 -15.43
C SER A 227 -8.75 -6.71 -15.05
N ALA A 228 -7.71 -5.98 -15.43
CA ALA A 228 -6.32 -6.29 -15.09
C ALA A 228 -6.05 -6.18 -13.59
N VAL A 229 -6.49 -5.10 -12.93
CA VAL A 229 -6.35 -4.95 -11.46
C VAL A 229 -7.08 -6.06 -10.72
N HIS A 230 -8.30 -6.43 -11.16
CA HIS A 230 -8.99 -7.60 -10.59
C HIS A 230 -8.20 -8.89 -10.75
N ALA A 231 -7.59 -9.13 -11.92
CA ALA A 231 -6.79 -10.33 -12.18
C ALA A 231 -5.56 -10.39 -11.25
N VAL A 232 -4.78 -9.31 -11.18
CA VAL A 232 -3.59 -9.21 -10.33
C VAL A 232 -3.93 -9.47 -8.86
N VAL A 233 -4.99 -8.83 -8.34
CA VAL A 233 -5.41 -9.00 -6.94
C VAL A 233 -5.91 -10.42 -6.66
N GLN A 234 -6.66 -11.02 -7.58
CA GLN A 234 -7.17 -12.38 -7.41
C GLN A 234 -6.04 -13.41 -7.48
N ASP A 235 -5.13 -13.26 -8.43
CA ASP A 235 -4.01 -14.16 -8.62
C ASP A 235 -3.02 -14.05 -7.46
N PHE A 236 -2.82 -12.85 -6.89
CA PHE A 236 -2.01 -12.68 -5.68
C PHE A 236 -2.60 -13.45 -4.50
N ALA A 237 -3.91 -13.35 -4.27
CA ALA A 237 -4.57 -14.12 -3.23
C ALA A 237 -4.41 -15.64 -3.44
N ARG A 238 -4.53 -16.13 -4.69
CA ARG A 238 -4.28 -17.54 -5.02
C ARG A 238 -2.81 -17.92 -4.79
N ALA A 239 -1.87 -17.02 -5.06
CA ALA A 239 -0.46 -17.28 -4.80
C ALA A 239 -0.25 -17.52 -3.32
N ILE A 240 -0.78 -16.66 -2.44
CA ILE A 240 -0.72 -16.87 -0.99
C ILE A 240 -1.39 -18.19 -0.58
N ASP A 241 -2.57 -18.52 -1.13
CA ASP A 241 -3.27 -19.77 -0.80
C ASP A 241 -2.48 -21.04 -1.20
N ILE A 242 -1.79 -21.04 -2.33
CA ILE A 242 -0.94 -22.16 -2.77
C ILE A 242 0.26 -22.33 -1.83
N LEU A 243 0.76 -21.23 -1.29
CA LEU A 243 1.93 -21.18 -0.40
C LEU A 243 1.60 -21.55 1.03
N GLN A 244 0.33 -21.39 1.43
CA GLN A 244 -0.20 -21.99 2.64
C GLN A 244 -0.36 -23.49 2.41
N LEU A 245 0.77 -24.22 2.48
CA LEU A 245 0.80 -25.68 2.51
C LEU A 245 -0.20 -26.18 3.56
N LYS A 246 -1.37 -26.66 3.10
CA LYS A 246 -2.28 -27.48 3.88
C LYS A 246 -2.08 -28.94 3.50
#